data_AF-A0A4R8T755-F1
#
_entry.id   AF-A0A4R8T755-F1
#
_cell.length_a   1.000
_cell.length_b   1.000
_cell.length_c   1.000
_cell.angle_alpha   90.00
_cell.angle_beta   90.00
_cell.angle_gamma   90.00
#
_symmetry.space_group_name_H-M   'P 1'
#
loop_
_entity.id
_entity.type
_entity.pdbx_description
1 polymer ?
#
loop_
_entity_poly.entity_id
_entity_poly.type
_entity_poly.pdbx_seq_one_letter_code
_entity_poly.pdbx_strand_id
1 'polypeptide(L)'
;MGASGPHGLARPLYGIVKRYMEKHQGKGHRFYLWHPDNIWHWRFDELLSATPLPNTFDAYSDDLHALVNVMKAARQALPEKHRSGVVFHLVIPAWYKIELAMPLHFPDELMPLRLVGPKSSGGKPSVIVNLPRSQEDLVFDGVANVLDPNGYTTKAEIAYGATVLVGGGWGVNGACMAAGAGLGALTGLGAVIMVPVWLGGFVTVGHCAMVTISEKVRDCLREEEARILGSDDRLPRTRPSPGPSQGER
;
A
#
# COMPACT_ATOMS: atom_id res chain seq x y z
N MET A 1 18.25 -6.83 -21.02
CA MET A 1 19.15 -5.93 -21.77
C MET A 1 18.42 -4.61 -22.02
N GLY A 2 18.96 -3.47 -21.60
CA GLY A 2 18.33 -2.17 -21.87
C GLY A 2 18.75 -0.97 -21.01
N ALA A 3 19.98 -0.92 -20.50
CA ALA A 3 20.47 0.24 -19.72
C ALA A 3 21.92 0.65 -20.07
N SER A 4 22.50 0.12 -21.15
CA SER A 4 23.93 0.26 -21.47
C SER A 4 24.23 1.28 -22.58
N GLY A 5 23.37 2.28 -22.77
CA GLY A 5 23.59 3.38 -23.71
C GLY A 5 24.15 4.63 -23.02
N PRO A 6 24.70 5.60 -23.77
CA PRO A 6 25.32 6.82 -23.21
C PRO A 6 24.39 7.69 -22.36
N HIS A 7 23.07 7.50 -22.48
CA HIS A 7 22.04 8.21 -21.73
C HIS A 7 21.42 7.38 -20.57
N GLY A 8 21.89 6.15 -20.35
CA GLY A 8 21.38 5.27 -19.31
C GLY A 8 19.86 5.09 -19.34
N LEU A 9 19.24 5.08 -18.16
CA LEU A 9 17.80 4.95 -17.96
C LEU A 9 17.01 6.25 -18.27
N ALA A 10 17.67 7.42 -18.32
CA ALA A 10 17.01 8.71 -18.47
C ALA A 10 16.26 8.87 -19.81
N ARG A 11 16.83 8.37 -20.91
CA ARG A 11 16.20 8.49 -22.24
C ARG A 11 14.92 7.65 -22.37
N PRO A 12 14.90 6.37 -21.94
CA PRO A 12 13.66 5.63 -21.82
C PRO A 12 12.60 6.30 -20.94
N LEU A 13 12.98 6.83 -19.77
CA LEU A 13 12.07 7.55 -18.86
C LEU A 13 11.43 8.76 -19.54
N TYR A 14 12.27 9.59 -20.15
CA TYR A 14 11.85 10.78 -20.89
C TYR A 14 10.87 10.42 -22.01
N GLY A 15 11.18 9.38 -22.78
CA GLY A 15 10.30 8.90 -23.86
C GLY A 15 8.93 8.41 -23.35
N ILE A 16 8.91 7.69 -22.22
CA ILE A 16 7.67 7.22 -21.60
C ILE A 16 6.81 8.39 -21.13
N VAL A 17 7.40 9.34 -20.39
CA VAL A 17 6.69 10.52 -19.88
C VAL A 17 6.14 11.34 -21.04
N LYS A 18 6.97 11.64 -22.04
CA LYS A 18 6.55 12.38 -23.23
C LYS A 18 5.36 11.71 -23.93
N ARG A 19 5.38 10.39 -24.09
CA ARG A 19 4.26 9.63 -24.68
C ARG A 19 2.97 9.74 -23.86
N TYR A 20 3.06 9.71 -22.53
CA TYR A 20 1.86 9.87 -21.68
C TYR A 20 1.29 11.28 -21.74
N MET A 21 2.15 12.30 -21.82
CA MET A 21 1.76 13.68 -22.04
C MET A 21 1.08 13.87 -23.40
N GLU A 22 1.65 13.29 -24.46
CA GLU A 22 1.08 13.32 -25.81
C GLU A 22 -0.28 12.60 -25.91
N LYS A 23 -0.50 11.56 -25.09
CA LYS A 23 -1.80 10.85 -24.99
C LYS A 23 -2.89 11.72 -24.34
N HIS A 24 -2.51 12.66 -23.47
CA HIS A 24 -3.43 13.47 -22.68
C HIS A 24 -3.19 14.97 -22.96
N GLN A 25 -3.52 15.39 -24.19
CA GLN A 25 -3.41 16.78 -24.60
C GLN A 25 -4.59 17.60 -24.05
N GLY A 26 -4.31 18.54 -23.15
CA GLY A 26 -5.32 19.44 -22.58
C GLY A 26 -4.78 20.34 -21.46
N LYS A 27 -5.39 21.51 -21.25
CA LYS A 27 -4.96 22.52 -20.26
C LYS A 27 -5.23 22.14 -18.79
N GLY A 28 -5.81 20.96 -18.56
CA GLY A 28 -6.20 20.48 -17.23
C GLY A 28 -5.39 19.28 -16.75
N HIS A 29 -4.22 19.00 -17.33
CA HIS A 29 -3.40 17.85 -16.93
C HIS A 29 -2.03 18.31 -16.45
N ARG A 30 -1.61 17.79 -15.28
CA ARG A 30 -0.27 17.99 -14.74
C ARG A 30 0.41 16.66 -14.51
N PHE A 31 1.68 16.55 -14.85
CA PHE A 31 2.43 15.30 -14.82
C PHE A 31 3.54 15.38 -13.79
N TYR A 32 3.62 14.35 -12.96
CA TYR A 32 4.64 14.11 -11.95
C TYR A 32 5.28 12.76 -12.24
N LEU A 33 6.60 12.67 -12.14
CA LEU A 33 7.35 11.45 -12.41
C LEU A 33 7.94 10.91 -11.11
N TRP A 34 7.65 9.65 -10.80
CA TRP A 34 8.28 8.95 -9.67
C TRP A 34 8.96 7.68 -10.12
N HIS A 35 10.19 7.47 -9.64
CA HIS A 35 10.92 6.22 -9.85
C HIS A 35 11.87 5.98 -8.67
N PRO A 36 11.93 4.77 -8.07
CA PRO A 36 12.73 4.53 -6.85
C PRO A 36 14.24 4.68 -7.06
N ASP A 37 14.75 4.39 -8.26
CA ASP A 37 16.16 4.65 -8.58
C ASP A 37 16.39 6.14 -8.85
N ASN A 38 17.56 6.68 -8.48
CA ASN A 38 17.92 8.09 -8.72
C ASN A 38 19.08 8.29 -9.73
N ILE A 39 19.70 7.19 -10.19
CA ILE A 39 20.90 7.17 -11.05
C ILE A 39 20.68 7.92 -12.38
N TRP A 40 19.42 8.13 -12.77
CA TRP A 40 19.02 8.78 -14.01
C TRP A 40 18.82 10.30 -13.91
N HIS A 41 18.73 10.88 -12.71
CA HIS A 41 18.35 12.29 -12.51
C HIS A 41 19.25 13.25 -13.32
N TRP A 42 20.56 13.15 -13.16
CA TRP A 42 21.52 14.04 -13.83
C TRP A 42 21.42 14.02 -15.36
N ARG A 43 21.27 12.83 -15.97
CA ARG A 43 21.06 12.70 -17.42
C ARG A 43 19.69 13.20 -17.86
N PHE A 44 18.71 13.08 -16.99
CA PHE A 44 17.36 13.57 -17.27
C PHE A 44 17.31 15.09 -17.24
N ASP A 45 18.03 15.73 -16.32
CA ASP A 45 18.22 17.18 -16.31
C ASP A 45 18.94 17.71 -17.55
N GLU A 46 19.99 17.01 -18.01
CA GLU A 46 20.64 17.32 -19.28
C GLU A 46 19.64 17.25 -20.45
N LEU A 47 18.78 16.22 -20.48
CA LEU A 47 17.75 16.05 -21.51
C LEU A 47 16.66 17.12 -21.43
N LEU A 48 16.19 17.47 -20.23
CA LEU A 48 15.22 18.55 -20.03
C LEU A 48 15.79 19.90 -20.46
N SER A 49 17.08 20.13 -20.21
CA SER A 49 17.76 21.36 -20.62
C SER A 49 17.93 21.45 -22.14
N ALA A 50 18.27 20.33 -22.78
CA ALA A 50 18.47 20.27 -24.23
C ALA A 50 17.15 20.20 -25.02
N THR A 51 16.11 19.60 -24.45
CA THR A 51 14.79 19.44 -25.06
C THR A 51 13.74 19.50 -23.94
N PRO A 52 13.18 20.69 -23.68
CA PRO A 52 12.22 20.84 -22.59
C PRO A 52 10.93 20.05 -22.87
N LEU A 53 10.42 19.40 -21.83
CA LEU A 53 9.07 18.83 -21.85
C LEU A 53 8.03 19.96 -21.90
N PRO A 54 6.80 19.67 -22.37
CA PRO A 54 5.70 20.62 -22.28
C PRO A 54 5.51 21.15 -20.85
N ASN A 55 5.03 22.39 -20.72
CA ASN A 55 4.80 23.08 -19.45
C ASN A 55 3.77 22.44 -18.51
N THR A 56 3.21 21.28 -18.89
CA THR A 56 2.35 20.45 -18.07
C THR A 56 3.13 19.47 -17.20
N PHE A 57 4.44 19.32 -17.43
CA PHE A 57 5.33 18.55 -16.55
C PHE A 57 5.82 19.44 -15.40
N ASP A 58 5.49 19.06 -14.16
CA ASP A 58 5.77 19.89 -12.98
C ASP A 58 7.04 19.46 -12.26
N ALA A 59 7.16 18.18 -11.88
CA ALA A 59 8.27 17.71 -11.05
C ALA A 59 8.54 16.20 -11.20
N TYR A 60 9.73 15.81 -10.79
CA TYR A 60 10.10 14.41 -10.63
C TYR A 60 10.86 14.19 -9.31
N SER A 61 10.81 12.97 -8.77
CA SER A 61 11.58 12.60 -7.58
C SER A 61 11.72 11.08 -7.45
N ASP A 62 12.73 10.65 -6.71
CA ASP A 62 12.91 9.29 -6.22
C ASP A 62 12.17 9.01 -4.92
N ASP A 63 11.86 10.05 -4.14
CA ASP A 63 11.05 9.95 -2.93
C ASP A 63 9.57 10.22 -3.23
N LEU A 64 8.75 9.17 -3.09
CA LEU A 64 7.31 9.26 -3.30
C LEU A 64 6.64 10.21 -2.29
N HIS A 65 7.10 10.23 -1.04
CA HIS A 65 6.54 11.10 0.00
C HIS A 65 6.81 12.57 -0.29
N ALA A 66 8.06 12.89 -0.65
CA ALA A 66 8.43 14.24 -1.05
C ALA A 66 7.65 14.70 -2.28
N LEU A 67 7.52 13.84 -3.30
CA LEU A 67 6.77 14.18 -4.51
C LEU A 67 5.29 14.43 -4.21
N VAL A 68 4.67 13.59 -3.36
CA VAL A 68 3.28 13.76 -2.93
C VAL A 68 3.08 15.08 -2.19
N ASN A 69 4.04 15.51 -1.36
CA ASN A 69 4.00 16.81 -0.71
C ASN A 69 4.11 17.98 -1.71
N VAL A 70 4.96 17.85 -2.74
CA VAL A 70 5.03 18.82 -3.83
C VAL A 70 3.70 18.90 -4.57
N MET A 71 3.08 17.76 -4.86
CA MET A 71 1.76 17.70 -5.50
C MET A 71 0.70 18.39 -4.62
N LYS A 72 0.69 18.14 -3.30
CA LYS A 72 -0.24 18.80 -2.36
C LYS A 72 -0.10 20.32 -2.42
N ALA A 73 1.13 20.82 -2.32
CA ALA A 73 1.41 22.25 -2.42
C ALA A 73 0.98 22.82 -3.78
N ALA A 74 1.26 22.11 -4.88
CA ALA A 74 0.85 22.52 -6.22
C ALA A 74 -0.68 22.60 -6.37
N ARG A 75 -1.41 21.67 -5.77
CA ARG A 75 -2.88 21.67 -5.74
C ARG A 75 -3.45 22.82 -4.92
N GLN A 76 -2.86 23.09 -3.76
CA GLN A 76 -3.28 24.19 -2.89
C GLN A 76 -3.05 25.55 -3.54
N ALA A 77 -1.97 25.68 -4.33
CA ALA A 77 -1.66 26.89 -5.09
C ALA A 77 -2.60 27.14 -6.29
N LEU A 78 -3.39 26.15 -6.73
CA LEU A 78 -4.39 26.35 -7.77
C LEU A 78 -5.57 27.18 -7.24
N PRO A 79 -6.15 28.09 -8.05
CA PRO A 79 -7.38 28.78 -7.69
C PRO A 79 -8.51 27.77 -7.41
N GLU A 80 -9.31 28.02 -6.38
CA GLU A 80 -10.39 27.11 -5.94
C GLU A 80 -11.26 26.62 -7.10
N LYS A 81 -11.65 27.53 -7.99
CA LYS A 81 -12.46 27.25 -9.19
C LYS A 81 -11.85 26.25 -10.19
N HIS A 82 -10.54 26.03 -10.14
CA HIS A 82 -9.82 25.10 -11.01
C HIS A 82 -9.26 23.89 -10.27
N ARG A 83 -9.34 23.85 -8.93
CA ARG A 83 -8.68 22.82 -8.11
C ARG A 83 -9.17 21.42 -8.47
N SER A 84 -10.47 21.25 -8.66
CA SER A 84 -11.13 20.00 -9.07
C SER A 84 -11.07 19.73 -10.58
N GLY A 85 -10.84 20.76 -11.40
CA GLY A 85 -10.77 20.63 -12.86
C GLY A 85 -9.41 20.18 -13.41
N VAL A 86 -8.36 20.27 -12.59
CA VAL A 86 -7.02 19.82 -12.96
C VAL A 86 -6.81 18.37 -12.51
N VAL A 87 -6.39 17.49 -13.41
CA VAL A 87 -6.07 16.09 -13.12
C VAL A 87 -4.56 15.95 -12.98
N PHE A 88 -4.12 15.39 -11.86
CA PHE A 88 -2.72 15.06 -11.66
C PHE A 88 -2.45 13.65 -12.16
N HIS A 89 -1.34 13.47 -12.87
CA HIS A 89 -0.88 12.18 -13.36
C HIS A 89 0.44 11.87 -12.67
N LEU A 90 0.47 10.82 -11.86
CA LEU A 90 1.70 10.26 -11.31
C LEU A 90 2.17 9.14 -12.24
N VAL A 91 3.22 9.42 -13.00
CA VAL A 91 3.83 8.50 -13.95
C VAL A 91 4.91 7.69 -13.22
N ILE A 92 4.71 6.38 -13.17
CA ILE A 92 5.63 5.40 -12.59
C ILE A 92 6.16 4.53 -13.75
N PRO A 93 7.21 4.98 -14.44
CA PRO A 93 7.85 4.15 -15.44
C PRO A 93 8.49 2.94 -14.77
N ALA A 94 8.50 1.81 -15.49
CA ALA A 94 9.00 0.55 -14.98
C ALA A 94 9.38 -0.35 -16.16
N TRP A 95 10.59 -0.92 -16.12
CA TRP A 95 11.05 -1.96 -17.06
C TRP A 95 11.19 -3.32 -16.39
N TYR A 96 11.05 -3.34 -15.07
CA TYR A 96 10.95 -4.52 -14.21
C TYR A 96 9.70 -4.36 -13.34
N LYS A 97 9.37 -5.39 -12.57
CA LYS A 97 8.22 -5.36 -11.65
C LYS A 97 8.53 -4.43 -10.47
N ILE A 98 7.83 -3.31 -10.35
CA ILE A 98 7.87 -2.44 -9.17
C ILE A 98 6.68 -2.79 -8.29
N GLU A 99 6.93 -3.19 -7.05
CA GLU A 99 5.90 -3.59 -6.10
C GLU A 99 5.96 -2.73 -4.84
N LEU A 100 4.97 -1.88 -4.67
CA LEU A 100 4.72 -1.14 -3.45
C LEU A 100 3.86 -2.02 -2.53
N ALA A 101 4.52 -2.98 -1.87
CA ALA A 101 3.86 -3.99 -1.05
C ALA A 101 3.22 -3.41 0.23
N MET A 102 3.78 -2.31 0.76
CA MET A 102 3.23 -1.64 1.94
C MET A 102 1.84 -1.07 1.62
N PRO A 103 0.87 -1.19 2.52
CA PRO A 103 -0.43 -0.55 2.33
C PRO A 103 -0.27 0.96 2.33
N LEU A 104 -0.65 1.61 1.23
CA LEU A 104 -0.53 3.07 1.04
C LEU A 104 -1.91 3.70 0.86
N HIS A 105 -1.97 5.00 1.12
CA HIS A 105 -3.14 5.83 0.85
C HIS A 105 -2.71 7.20 0.32
N PHE A 106 -3.28 7.63 -0.79
CA PHE A 106 -3.05 8.98 -1.30
C PHE A 106 -3.94 9.97 -0.53
N PRO A 107 -3.43 11.15 -0.14
CA PRO A 107 -4.26 12.20 0.44
C PRO A 107 -5.45 12.57 -0.46
N ASP A 108 -6.65 12.65 0.11
CA ASP A 108 -7.88 12.99 -0.65
C ASP A 108 -7.79 14.37 -1.31
N GLU A 109 -7.02 15.29 -0.73
CA GLU A 109 -6.77 16.62 -1.29
C GLU A 109 -6.06 16.59 -2.64
N LEU A 110 -5.42 15.48 -3.02
CA LEU A 110 -4.75 15.36 -4.33
C LEU A 110 -5.68 15.03 -5.47
N MET A 111 -6.92 14.62 -5.17
CA MET A 111 -7.88 14.22 -6.17
C MET A 111 -8.31 15.40 -7.06
N PRO A 112 -8.59 15.18 -8.35
CA PRO A 112 -8.50 13.90 -9.07
C PRO A 112 -7.05 13.51 -9.44
N LEU A 113 -6.72 12.23 -9.22
CA LEU A 113 -5.37 11.66 -9.40
C LEU A 113 -5.40 10.44 -10.32
N ARG A 114 -4.40 10.32 -11.21
CA ARG A 114 -4.20 9.16 -12.08
C ARG A 114 -2.84 8.54 -11.85
N LEU A 115 -2.82 7.25 -11.56
CA LEU A 115 -1.60 6.45 -11.48
C LEU A 115 -1.34 5.80 -12.82
N VAL A 116 -0.20 6.13 -13.42
CA VAL A 116 0.11 5.77 -14.80
C VAL A 116 1.37 4.91 -14.80
N GLY A 117 1.27 3.69 -15.33
CA GLY A 117 2.38 2.75 -15.39
C GLY A 117 2.44 2.00 -16.72
N PRO A 118 3.63 1.54 -17.14
CA PRO A 118 3.75 0.78 -18.37
C PRO A 118 3.19 -0.64 -18.18
N LYS A 119 2.61 -1.16 -19.26
CA LYS A 119 2.22 -2.57 -19.37
C LYS A 119 3.36 -3.34 -20.03
N SER A 120 3.77 -4.46 -19.44
CA SER A 120 4.80 -5.34 -19.99
C SER A 120 4.28 -6.12 -21.22
N SER A 121 5.18 -6.83 -21.91
CA SER A 121 4.96 -7.54 -23.19
C SER A 121 3.93 -8.69 -23.17
N GLY A 122 3.16 -8.84 -22.10
CA GLY A 122 2.01 -9.73 -22.00
C GLY A 122 0.74 -9.04 -21.47
N GLY A 123 0.66 -7.71 -21.56
CA GLY A 123 -0.46 -6.91 -21.06
C GLY A 123 -0.53 -6.78 -19.53
N LYS A 124 0.38 -7.44 -18.81
CA LYS A 124 0.48 -7.39 -17.35
C LYS A 124 1.03 -6.04 -16.90
N PRO A 125 0.42 -5.39 -15.90
CA PRO A 125 0.94 -4.15 -15.33
C PRO A 125 2.29 -4.40 -14.66
N SER A 126 3.28 -3.54 -14.97
CA SER A 126 4.61 -3.64 -14.36
C SER A 126 4.68 -3.04 -12.96
N VAL A 127 3.71 -2.19 -12.62
CA VAL A 127 3.62 -1.52 -11.31
C VAL A 127 2.46 -2.11 -10.55
N ILE A 128 2.74 -2.63 -9.37
CA ILE A 128 1.77 -3.16 -8.42
C ILE A 128 1.78 -2.28 -7.17
N VAL A 129 0.61 -1.80 -6.76
CA VAL A 129 0.42 -1.00 -5.56
C VAL A 129 -0.55 -1.71 -4.62
N ASN A 130 -0.34 -1.54 -3.31
CA ASN A 130 -1.28 -1.98 -2.29
C ASN A 130 -2.05 -0.77 -1.77
N LEU A 131 -3.26 -0.54 -2.31
CA LEU A 131 -4.16 0.53 -1.88
C LEU A 131 -5.45 -0.09 -1.32
N PRO A 132 -5.49 -0.39 0.00
CA PRO A 132 -6.61 -1.10 0.63
C PRO A 132 -7.90 -0.27 0.69
N ARG A 133 -7.80 1.07 0.62
CA ARG A 133 -8.97 1.95 0.56
C ARG A 133 -9.15 2.45 -0.88
N SER A 134 -10.27 2.08 -1.49
CA SER A 134 -10.70 2.63 -2.77
C SER A 134 -11.03 4.12 -2.62
N GLN A 135 -10.56 4.95 -3.56
CA GLN A 135 -10.86 6.38 -3.65
C GLN A 135 -11.54 6.64 -4.99
N GLU A 136 -12.69 7.32 -4.99
CA GLU A 136 -13.58 7.41 -6.16
C GLU A 136 -12.93 8.13 -7.37
N ASP A 137 -12.11 9.13 -7.10
CA ASP A 137 -11.43 9.96 -8.12
C ASP A 137 -10.00 9.49 -8.45
N LEU A 138 -9.61 8.29 -8.00
CA LEU A 138 -8.32 7.68 -8.29
C LEU A 138 -8.44 6.69 -9.45
N VAL A 139 -7.78 7.00 -10.57
CA VAL A 139 -7.82 6.14 -11.78
C VAL A 139 -6.48 5.47 -12.02
N PHE A 140 -6.50 4.16 -12.30
CA PHE A 140 -5.32 3.38 -12.65
C PHE A 140 -5.21 3.20 -14.18
N ASP A 141 -4.12 3.65 -14.80
CA ASP A 141 -3.79 3.38 -16.21
C ASP A 141 -2.49 2.55 -16.28
N GLY A 142 -2.65 1.23 -16.37
CA GLY A 142 -1.51 0.31 -16.47
C GLY A 142 -0.80 0.00 -15.14
N VAL A 143 -1.44 0.33 -14.01
CA VAL A 143 -1.03 -0.03 -12.65
C VAL A 143 -2.04 -1.05 -12.09
N ALA A 144 -1.57 -2.10 -11.41
CA ALA A 144 -2.44 -3.02 -10.68
C ALA A 144 -2.54 -2.62 -9.21
N ASN A 145 -3.75 -2.66 -8.67
CA ASN A 145 -3.97 -2.65 -7.22
C ASN A 145 -4.11 -4.10 -6.73
N VAL A 146 -3.16 -4.57 -5.91
CA VAL A 146 -3.22 -5.90 -5.29
C VAL A 146 -3.31 -5.70 -3.79
N LEU A 147 -4.44 -6.14 -3.22
CA LEU A 147 -4.69 -6.12 -1.78
C LEU A 147 -4.00 -7.31 -1.13
N ASP A 148 -3.36 -7.09 0.03
CA ASP A 148 -2.69 -8.14 0.83
C ASP A 148 -1.67 -8.97 0.01
N PRO A 149 -0.68 -8.35 -0.67
CA PRO A 149 0.24 -9.04 -1.57
C PRO A 149 1.05 -10.15 -0.87
N ASN A 150 1.25 -10.04 0.44
CA ASN A 150 1.98 -11.01 1.25
C ASN A 150 1.07 -12.01 2.00
N GLY A 151 -0.25 -11.86 1.85
CA GLY A 151 -1.25 -12.74 2.47
C GLY A 151 -1.32 -12.63 3.99
N TYR A 152 -0.84 -11.54 4.60
CA TYR A 152 -0.81 -11.35 6.05
C TYR A 152 -2.22 -11.25 6.63
N THR A 153 -3.14 -10.55 5.95
CA THR A 153 -4.54 -10.51 6.38
C THR A 153 -5.18 -11.88 6.32
N THR A 154 -4.91 -12.63 5.26
CA THR A 154 -5.38 -14.02 5.12
C THR A 154 -4.84 -14.93 6.22
N LYS A 155 -3.54 -14.84 6.52
CA LYS A 155 -2.90 -15.59 7.61
C LYS A 155 -3.47 -15.21 8.98
N ALA A 156 -3.76 -13.93 9.21
CA ALA A 156 -4.35 -13.43 10.45
C ALA A 156 -5.75 -14.00 10.69
N GLU A 157 -6.59 -14.08 9.65
CA GLU A 157 -7.93 -14.68 9.76
C GLU A 157 -7.88 -16.19 10.03
N ILE A 158 -6.95 -16.91 9.40
CA ILE A 158 -6.73 -18.34 9.68
C ILE A 158 -6.27 -18.53 11.13
N ALA A 159 -5.31 -17.73 11.60
CA ALA A 159 -4.82 -17.78 12.98
C ALA A 159 -5.92 -17.41 13.99
N TYR A 160 -6.76 -16.41 13.69
CA TYR A 160 -7.94 -16.05 14.47
C TYR A 160 -8.90 -17.23 14.58
N GLY A 161 -9.29 -17.82 13.45
CA GLY A 161 -10.19 -18.97 13.41
C GLY A 161 -9.67 -20.16 14.22
N ALA A 162 -8.37 -20.48 14.08
CA ALA A 162 -7.73 -21.51 14.87
C ALA A 162 -7.73 -21.19 16.37
N THR A 163 -7.45 -19.94 16.75
CA THR A 163 -7.45 -19.49 18.16
C THR A 163 -8.85 -19.56 18.78
N VAL A 164 -9.89 -19.17 18.03
CA VAL A 164 -11.29 -19.25 18.47
C VAL A 164 -11.75 -20.70 18.59
N LEU A 165 -11.42 -21.57 17.63
CA LEU A 165 -11.77 -23.00 17.69
C LEU A 165 -11.11 -23.71 18.87
N VAL A 166 -9.80 -23.52 19.04
CA VAL A 166 -9.02 -24.21 20.08
C VAL A 166 -9.34 -23.63 21.46
N GLY A 167 -9.45 -22.30 21.58
CA GLY A 167 -9.78 -21.63 22.85
C GLY A 167 -11.25 -21.71 23.24
N GLY A 168 -12.18 -21.79 22.29
CA GLY A 168 -13.61 -22.00 22.55
C GLY A 168 -13.94 -23.39 23.08
N GLY A 169 -13.17 -24.41 22.68
CA GLY A 169 -13.34 -25.78 23.18
C GLY A 169 -12.61 -26.08 24.50
N TRP A 170 -11.46 -25.45 24.75
CA TRP A 170 -10.55 -25.82 25.87
C TRP A 170 -10.24 -24.67 26.85
N GLY A 171 -10.85 -23.50 26.66
CA GLY A 171 -10.64 -22.32 27.50
C GLY A 171 -9.21 -21.75 27.39
N VAL A 172 -8.69 -21.20 28.49
CA VAL A 172 -7.36 -20.56 28.56
C VAL A 172 -6.23 -21.51 28.11
N ASN A 173 -6.37 -22.81 28.37
CA ASN A 173 -5.40 -23.82 27.92
C ASN A 173 -5.35 -23.93 26.39
N GLY A 174 -6.49 -23.78 25.72
CA GLY A 174 -6.56 -23.70 24.27
C GLY A 174 -5.92 -22.44 23.71
N ALA A 175 -6.07 -21.30 24.40
CA ALA A 175 -5.42 -20.04 24.06
C ALA A 175 -3.89 -20.15 24.06
N CYS A 176 -3.33 -20.71 25.13
CA CYS A 176 -1.88 -20.89 25.28
C CYS A 176 -1.33 -21.85 24.21
N MET A 177 -2.03 -22.95 23.93
CA MET A 177 -1.65 -23.88 22.87
C MET A 177 -1.72 -23.23 21.48
N ALA A 178 -2.77 -22.46 21.19
CA ALA A 178 -2.92 -21.75 19.93
C ALA A 178 -1.88 -20.64 19.74
N ALA A 179 -1.59 -19.87 20.79
CA ALA A 179 -0.54 -18.85 20.77
C ALA A 179 0.85 -19.47 20.54
N GLY A 180 1.16 -20.59 21.22
CA GLY A 180 2.41 -21.33 21.01
C GLY A 180 2.55 -21.92 19.62
N ALA A 181 1.47 -22.51 19.08
CA ALA A 181 1.43 -23.03 17.72
C ALA A 181 1.57 -21.91 16.66
N GLY A 182 0.89 -20.78 16.85
CA GLY A 182 0.98 -19.62 15.97
C GLY A 182 2.37 -19.01 15.95
N LEU A 183 3.00 -18.82 17.12
CA LEU A 183 4.36 -18.30 17.22
C LEU A 183 5.37 -19.25 16.54
N GLY A 184 5.22 -20.56 16.73
CA GLY A 184 6.06 -21.57 16.09
C GLY A 184 5.90 -21.62 14.57
N ALA A 185 4.68 -21.44 14.06
CA ALA A 185 4.41 -21.38 12.62
C ALA A 185 4.99 -20.13 11.95
N LEU A 186 5.06 -19.00 12.67
CA LEU A 186 5.57 -17.73 12.14
C LEU A 186 7.09 -17.60 12.22
N THR A 187 7.72 -18.23 13.22
CA THR A 187 9.15 -18.08 13.49
C THR A 187 9.98 -19.27 13.01
N GLY A 188 9.35 -20.38 12.60
CA GLY A 188 10.04 -21.62 12.21
C GLY A 188 10.67 -22.37 13.39
N LEU A 189 10.61 -21.82 14.61
CA LEU A 189 10.98 -22.49 15.85
C LEU A 189 9.83 -23.39 16.29
N GLY A 190 9.78 -24.58 15.70
CA GLY A 190 8.76 -25.59 16.03
C GLY A 190 8.71 -25.90 17.53
N ALA A 191 7.53 -25.74 18.13
CA ALA A 191 7.10 -26.35 19.39
C ALA A 191 8.02 -26.23 20.64
N VAL A 192 8.72 -25.12 20.88
CA VAL A 192 9.63 -25.02 22.06
C VAL A 192 9.02 -24.38 23.32
N ILE A 193 7.75 -23.98 23.34
CA ILE A 193 7.13 -23.54 24.62
C ILE A 193 5.77 -24.21 24.82
N MET A 194 5.80 -25.52 25.07
CA MET A 194 4.71 -26.23 25.75
C MET A 194 5.02 -26.21 27.25
N VAL A 195 4.68 -25.12 27.95
CA VAL A 195 4.70 -25.14 29.42
C VAL A 195 3.45 -25.92 29.87
N PRO A 196 3.60 -27.08 30.55
CA PRO A 196 2.46 -27.86 30.97
C PRO A 196 1.87 -27.24 32.23
N VAL A 197 0.92 -26.31 32.08
CA VAL A 197 0.02 -25.95 33.20
C VAL A 197 -1.19 -26.88 33.12
N TRP A 198 -0.97 -28.13 33.53
CA TRP A 198 -2.05 -29.07 33.79
C TRP A 198 -2.00 -29.38 35.27
N LEU A 199 -2.87 -28.71 36.05
CA LEU A 199 -3.50 -29.19 37.28
C LEU A 199 -4.31 -28.05 37.91
N GLY A 200 -5.63 -28.03 37.64
CA GLY A 200 -6.62 -27.34 38.48
C GLY A 200 -7.36 -26.16 37.82
N GLY A 201 -8.60 -26.42 37.38
CA GLY A 201 -9.60 -25.37 37.12
C GLY A 201 -10.34 -25.51 35.80
N PHE A 202 -11.51 -26.17 35.82
CA PHE A 202 -12.46 -26.16 34.70
C PHE A 202 -13.07 -24.76 34.50
N VAL A 203 -13.12 -24.33 33.23
CA VAL A 203 -14.24 -23.69 32.52
C VAL A 203 -15.04 -22.63 33.30
N THR A 204 -14.86 -21.35 32.96
CA THR A 204 -15.96 -20.38 32.70
C THR A 204 -15.52 -18.92 32.53
N VAL A 205 -14.33 -18.51 32.98
CA VAL A 205 -13.90 -17.09 32.84
C VAL A 205 -13.29 -16.77 31.44
N GLY A 206 -13.07 -17.80 30.62
CA GLY A 206 -12.24 -17.72 29.43
C GLY A 206 -12.84 -16.99 28.22
N HIS A 207 -14.16 -16.84 28.08
CA HIS A 207 -14.72 -16.40 26.80
C HIS A 207 -14.37 -14.95 26.43
N CYS A 208 -14.45 -14.01 27.38
CA CYS A 208 -14.05 -12.61 27.12
C CYS A 208 -12.54 -12.47 26.90
N ALA A 209 -11.73 -13.14 27.73
CA ALA A 209 -10.28 -13.16 27.56
C ALA A 209 -9.87 -13.79 26.22
N MET A 210 -10.59 -14.81 25.75
CA MET A 210 -10.37 -15.47 24.46
C MET A 210 -10.68 -14.57 23.28
N VAL A 211 -11.79 -13.84 23.30
CA VAL A 211 -12.10 -12.84 22.27
C VAL A 211 -11.00 -11.79 22.24
N THR A 212 -10.58 -11.26 23.39
CA THR A 212 -9.50 -10.27 23.41
C THR A 212 -8.16 -10.82 22.91
N ILE A 213 -7.81 -12.08 23.23
CA ILE A 213 -6.56 -12.71 22.77
C ILE A 213 -6.61 -12.99 21.27
N SER A 214 -7.71 -13.55 20.76
CA SER A 214 -7.83 -13.84 19.34
C SER A 214 -7.87 -12.56 18.50
N GLU A 215 -8.52 -11.51 18.99
CA GLU A 215 -8.49 -10.18 18.38
C GLU A 215 -7.08 -9.58 18.40
N LYS A 216 -6.33 -9.71 19.50
CA LYS A 216 -4.93 -9.27 19.55
C LYS A 216 -4.03 -10.06 18.61
N VAL A 217 -4.20 -11.38 18.51
CA VAL A 217 -3.44 -12.22 17.55
C VAL A 217 -3.77 -11.80 16.12
N ARG A 218 -5.05 -11.62 15.80
CA ARG A 218 -5.49 -11.09 14.50
C ARG A 218 -4.85 -9.73 14.21
N ASP A 219 -4.87 -8.81 15.17
CA ASP A 219 -4.35 -7.45 15.02
C ASP A 219 -2.82 -7.39 14.90
N CYS A 220 -2.11 -8.33 15.53
CA CYS A 220 -0.65 -8.48 15.43
C CYS A 220 -0.21 -9.08 14.08
N LEU A 221 -1.04 -9.93 13.47
CA LEU A 221 -0.70 -10.66 12.24
C LEU A 221 -1.22 -10.00 10.97
N ARG A 222 -2.18 -9.08 11.09
CA ARG A 222 -2.72 -8.31 9.96
C ARG A 222 -1.67 -7.36 9.40
N GLU A 223 -1.81 -7.00 8.13
CA GLU A 223 -1.01 -5.91 7.55
C GLU A 223 -1.16 -4.63 8.40
N GLU A 224 -0.09 -3.83 8.41
CA GLU A 224 -0.12 -2.54 9.08
C GLU A 224 -1.16 -1.59 8.46
N GLU A 225 -1.56 -0.57 9.22
CA GLU A 225 -2.48 0.45 8.70
C GLU A 225 -1.90 1.18 7.49
N ALA A 226 -2.78 1.53 6.54
CA ALA A 226 -2.36 2.20 5.31
C ALA A 226 -1.70 3.53 5.61
N ARG A 227 -0.43 3.69 5.23
CA ARG A 227 0.32 4.92 5.44
C ARG A 227 -0.17 5.99 4.49
N ILE A 228 -0.48 7.18 5.03
CA ILE A 228 -0.87 8.33 4.23
C ILE A 228 0.39 8.90 3.60
N LEU A 229 0.47 8.88 2.27
CA LEU A 229 1.61 9.45 1.56
C LEU A 229 1.72 10.95 1.84
N GLY A 230 2.94 11.43 2.08
CA GLY A 230 3.18 12.82 2.49
C GLY A 230 2.88 13.15 3.97
N SER A 231 2.49 12.16 4.79
CA SER A 231 2.41 12.28 6.25
C SER A 231 3.11 11.09 6.94
N ASP A 232 3.38 11.24 8.23
CA ASP A 232 3.73 10.12 9.12
C ASP A 232 2.49 9.42 9.69
N ASP A 233 1.30 9.96 9.40
CA ASP A 233 0.02 9.40 9.81
C ASP A 233 -0.35 8.14 9.02
N ARG A 234 -1.15 7.29 9.66
CA ARG A 234 -1.77 6.12 9.04
C ARG A 234 -3.28 6.24 9.12
N LEU A 235 -3.97 5.67 8.13
CA LEU A 235 -5.41 5.63 8.14
C LEU A 235 -5.91 4.70 9.27
N PRO A 236 -6.77 5.20 10.18
CA PRO A 236 -7.30 4.36 11.24
C PRO A 236 -8.07 3.18 10.63
N ARG A 237 -7.80 1.99 11.16
CA ARG A 237 -8.55 0.76 10.84
C ARG A 237 -10.04 1.01 10.99
N THR A 238 -10.82 0.67 9.97
CA THR A 238 -12.26 0.49 10.12
C THR A 238 -12.45 -0.69 11.07
N ARG A 239 -12.77 -0.43 12.35
CA ARG A 239 -13.12 -1.52 13.27
C ARG A 239 -14.38 -2.19 12.73
N PRO A 240 -14.47 -3.53 12.68
CA PRO A 240 -15.75 -4.17 12.55
C PRO A 240 -16.63 -3.69 13.71
N SER A 241 -17.84 -3.23 13.41
CA SER A 241 -18.81 -2.83 14.43
C SER A 241 -18.92 -3.92 15.48
N PRO A 242 -18.94 -3.59 16.79
CA PRO A 242 -19.21 -4.59 17.81
C PRO A 242 -20.59 -5.18 17.48
N GLY A 243 -20.63 -6.49 17.23
CA GLY A 243 -21.88 -7.21 17.04
C GLY A 243 -22.82 -6.94 18.21
N PRO A 244 -24.15 -6.95 17.99
CA PRO A 244 -25.10 -6.52 18.99
C PRO A 244 -24.87 -7.27 20.29
N SER A 245 -24.67 -6.52 21.37
CA SER A 245 -24.68 -7.01 22.74
C SER A 245 -26.02 -7.73 22.95
N GLN A 246 -26.02 -9.06 22.96
CA GLN A 246 -27.15 -9.79 23.53
C GLN A 246 -27.05 -9.63 25.04
N GLY A 247 -27.75 -8.60 25.51
CA GLY A 247 -28.09 -8.42 26.90
C GLY A 247 -28.96 -9.58 27.38
N GLU A 248 -28.67 -9.96 28.62
CA GLU A 248 -29.62 -10.38 29.66
C GLU A 248 -31.01 -10.80 29.20
N ARG A 249 -31.28 -12.11 29.34
CA ARG A 249 -32.48 -12.64 30.00
C ARG A 249 -32.29 -14.11 30.36
#